data_AF-A0A7X7ERA8-F1
#
_entry.id   AF-A0A7X7ERA8-F1
#
_cell.length_a   1.000
_cell.length_b   1.000
_cell.length_c   1.000
_cell.angle_alpha   90.00
_cell.angle_beta   90.00
_cell.angle_gamma   90.00
#
_symmetry.space_group_name_H-M   'P 1'
#
loop_
_entity.id
_entity.type
_entity.pdbx_description
1 polymer ?
#
loop_
_entity_poly.entity_id
_entity_poly.type
_entity_poly.pdbx_seq_one_letter_code
_entity_poly.pdbx_strand_id
1 'polypeptide(L)'
;MLKKSIASMLTQLACGHIEYFGSPPHNPSGAHSRLESLAFYMPQFHPHTEMIFVFSGRLKIHTNGRWENFQTGTIRVFLPGAIHSECYHSPKKSYQMLWTTLT
;
A
#
# COMPACT_ATOMS: atom_id res chain seq x y z
N MET A 1 -1.41 -19.07 -19.85
CA MET A 1 -1.79 -17.65 -19.97
C MET A 1 -1.22 -16.71 -18.88
N LEU A 2 -0.41 -17.19 -17.91
CA LEU A 2 0.15 -16.36 -16.83
C LEU A 2 1.43 -15.54 -17.17
N LYS A 3 2.26 -16.00 -18.12
CA LYS A 3 3.58 -15.37 -18.39
C LYS A 3 3.48 -13.96 -19.01
N LYS A 4 2.37 -13.63 -19.65
CA LYS A 4 2.14 -12.30 -20.24
C LYS A 4 1.81 -11.23 -19.18
N SER A 5 1.24 -11.58 -18.03
CA SER A 5 0.85 -10.59 -17.00
C SER A 5 2.02 -10.11 -16.16
N ILE A 6 2.94 -11.01 -15.76
CA ILE A 6 4.13 -10.63 -14.97
C ILE A 6 5.09 -9.79 -15.81
N ALA A 7 5.34 -10.16 -17.07
CA ALA A 7 6.21 -9.37 -17.94
C ALA A 7 5.63 -7.97 -18.19
N SER A 8 4.31 -7.85 -18.44
CA SER A 8 3.64 -6.56 -18.57
C SER A 8 3.71 -5.73 -17.29
N MET A 9 3.49 -6.34 -16.12
CA MET A 9 3.63 -5.68 -14.81
C MET A 9 5.07 -5.21 -14.56
N LEU A 10 6.07 -6.04 -14.89
CA LEU A 10 7.48 -5.69 -14.73
C LEU A 10 7.92 -4.60 -15.71
N THR A 11 7.41 -4.62 -16.94
CA THR A 11 7.63 -3.53 -17.91
C THR A 11 6.94 -2.24 -17.44
N GLN A 12 5.74 -2.31 -16.89
CA GLN A 12 5.06 -1.14 -16.33
C GLN A 12 5.71 -0.64 -15.03
N LEU A 13 6.28 -1.51 -14.20
CA LEU A 13 7.18 -1.10 -13.11
C LEU A 13 8.42 -0.36 -13.68
N ALA A 14 9.01 -0.88 -14.75
CA ALA A 14 10.21 -0.28 -15.35
C ALA A 14 9.92 1.03 -16.11
N CYS A 15 8.70 1.20 -16.64
CA CYS A 15 8.27 2.37 -17.40
C CYS A 15 7.43 3.37 -16.59
N GLY A 16 6.87 2.94 -15.47
CA GLY A 16 6.05 3.72 -14.56
C GLY A 16 6.90 4.42 -13.50
N HIS A 17 6.31 5.41 -12.83
CA HIS A 17 6.95 6.04 -11.69
C HIS A 17 6.90 5.06 -10.51
N ILE A 18 8.07 4.65 -10.02
CA ILE A 18 8.20 3.88 -8.77
C ILE A 18 8.52 4.87 -7.67
N GLU A 19 7.67 4.89 -6.64
CA GLU A 19 7.87 5.68 -5.45
C GLU A 19 8.29 4.79 -4.29
N TYR A 20 9.31 5.27 -3.58
CA TYR A 20 9.75 4.66 -2.35
C TYR A 20 8.96 5.26 -1.18
N PHE A 21 8.29 4.40 -0.42
CA PHE A 21 7.56 4.80 0.78
C PHE A 21 8.18 4.18 2.02
N GLY A 22 8.75 5.06 2.85
CA GLY A 22 9.10 4.75 4.23
C GLY A 22 7.97 5.15 5.16
N SER A 23 7.80 4.41 6.24
CA SER A 23 6.77 4.75 7.22
C SER A 23 7.02 6.12 7.89
N PRO A 24 5.99 6.97 8.10
CA PRO A 24 6.14 8.32 8.67
C PRO A 24 6.82 8.35 10.04
N PRO A 25 7.63 9.36 10.38
CA PRO A 25 8.38 9.39 11.66
C PRO A 25 7.49 9.37 12.92
N HIS A 26 6.22 9.79 12.83
CA HIS A 26 5.27 9.77 13.93
C HIS A 26 3.88 9.28 13.47
N ASN A 27 3.21 8.51 14.33
CA ASN A 27 1.77 8.28 14.21
C ASN A 27 1.07 9.64 14.43
N PRO A 28 0.32 10.21 13.47
CA PRO A 28 -0.40 11.46 13.70
C PRO A 28 -1.44 11.22 14.79
N SER A 29 -1.08 11.63 16.01
CA SER A 29 -1.96 11.60 17.17
C SER A 29 -3.06 12.63 16.98
N GLY A 30 -4.21 12.19 16.48
CA GLY A 30 -5.42 12.99 16.35
C GLY A 30 -6.61 12.08 16.10
N ALA A 31 -7.33 11.76 17.17
CA ALA A 31 -8.47 10.85 17.15
C ALA A 31 -9.62 11.35 16.28
N HIS A 32 -9.97 10.61 15.24
CA HIS A 32 -11.34 10.56 14.71
C HIS A 32 -11.64 9.10 14.35
N SER A 33 -12.86 8.64 14.67
CA SER A 33 -13.48 7.31 14.46
C SER A 33 -12.60 6.03 14.53
N ARG A 34 -13.13 4.93 15.09
CA ARG A 34 -12.40 3.65 15.27
C ARG A 34 -11.70 3.07 14.02
N LEU A 35 -12.01 3.57 12.82
CA LEU A 35 -11.36 3.23 11.55
C LEU A 35 -10.30 4.26 11.12
N GLU A 36 -10.55 5.56 11.29
CA GLU A 36 -9.61 6.64 10.93
C GLU A 36 -8.48 6.76 11.95
N SER A 37 -8.69 6.38 13.21
CA SER A 37 -7.67 6.44 14.27
C SER A 37 -6.56 5.39 14.15
N LEU A 38 -6.67 4.48 13.19
CA LEU A 38 -5.66 3.44 12.94
C LEU A 38 -4.79 3.79 11.73
N ALA A 39 -5.34 4.44 10.72
CA ALA A 39 -4.66 4.82 9.49
C ALA A 39 -3.74 6.05 9.69
N PHE A 40 -2.56 6.07 9.04
CA PHE A 40 -1.75 7.29 8.97
C PHE A 40 -2.14 8.17 7.81
N TYR A 41 -2.46 7.52 6.69
CA TYR A 41 -2.95 8.20 5.50
C TYR A 41 -4.45 8.09 5.44
N MET A 42 -5.14 9.21 5.20
CA MET A 42 -6.56 9.15 4.91
C MET A 42 -6.84 8.20 3.75
N PRO A 43 -7.95 7.44 3.78
CA PRO A 43 -8.32 6.59 2.67
C PRO A 43 -8.34 7.35 1.34
N GLN A 44 -7.63 6.80 0.37
CA GLN A 44 -7.52 7.34 -0.98
C GLN A 44 -8.33 6.49 -1.96
N PHE A 45 -8.73 7.15 -3.05
CA PHE A 45 -9.38 6.55 -4.20
C PHE A 45 -8.63 6.99 -5.45
N HIS A 46 -8.28 6.03 -6.30
CA HIS A 46 -7.58 6.31 -7.54
C HIS A 46 -8.28 5.65 -8.75
N PRO A 47 -8.41 6.36 -9.89
CA PRO A 47 -9.03 5.83 -11.11
C PRO A 47 -8.08 4.93 -11.93
N HIS A 48 -6.92 4.57 -11.39
CA HIS A 48 -5.89 3.77 -12.04
C HIS A 48 -5.53 2.55 -11.17
N THR A 49 -4.77 1.62 -11.74
CA THR A 49 -4.28 0.46 -11.00
C THR A 49 -3.04 0.86 -10.22
N GLU A 50 -2.89 0.37 -9.00
CA GLU A 50 -1.68 0.54 -8.21
C GLU A 50 -1.14 -0.80 -7.77
N MET A 51 0.15 -0.84 -7.48
CA MET A 51 0.80 -2.02 -6.94
C MET A 51 1.81 -1.64 -5.88
N ILE A 52 1.89 -2.48 -4.85
CA ILE A 52 2.87 -2.36 -3.80
C ILE A 52 3.71 -3.61 -3.64
N PHE A 53 4.92 -3.41 -3.14
CA PHE A 53 5.81 -4.45 -2.66
C PHE A 53 6.42 -4.05 -1.31
N VAL A 54 6.18 -4.85 -0.28
CA VAL A 54 6.73 -4.61 1.06
C VAL A 54 8.10 -5.24 1.15
N PHE A 55 9.15 -4.43 1.23
CA PHE A 55 10.51 -4.94 1.26
C PHE A 55 11.05 -5.14 2.69
N SER A 56 10.49 -4.44 3.70
CA SER A 56 10.83 -4.65 5.10
C SER A 56 9.67 -4.34 6.04
N GLY A 57 9.64 -5.01 7.19
CA GLY A 57 8.67 -4.74 8.26
C GLY A 57 7.27 -5.30 7.99
N ARG A 58 6.29 -4.73 8.71
CA ARG A 58 4.88 -5.15 8.67
C ARG A 58 3.97 -3.93 8.78
N LEU A 59 2.90 -3.93 7.99
CA LEU A 59 1.85 -2.93 8.00
C LEU A 59 0.48 -3.61 7.91
N LYS A 60 -0.59 -2.84 8.09
CA LYS A 60 -1.92 -3.26 7.67
C LYS A 60 -2.43 -2.27 6.66
N ILE A 61 -3.17 -2.78 5.69
CA ILE A 61 -3.80 -1.95 4.67
C ILE A 61 -5.29 -2.16 4.79
N HIS A 62 -6.04 -1.07 4.85
CA HIS A 62 -7.47 -1.08 4.69
C HIS A 62 -7.76 -1.07 3.20
N THR A 63 -8.63 -1.96 2.72
CA THR A 63 -9.07 -1.97 1.33
C THR A 63 -10.56 -2.28 1.30
N ASN A 64 -11.35 -1.40 0.68
CA ASN A 64 -12.80 -1.56 0.50
C ASN A 64 -13.53 -2.02 1.78
N GLY A 65 -13.20 -1.43 2.93
CA GLY A 65 -13.84 -1.75 4.21
C GLY A 65 -13.17 -2.85 5.02
N ARG A 66 -12.11 -3.51 4.53
CA ARG A 66 -11.45 -4.62 5.22
C ARG A 66 -9.98 -4.33 5.53
N TRP A 67 -9.54 -4.71 6.72
CA TRP A 67 -8.12 -4.64 7.10
C TRP A 67 -7.40 -5.94 6.76
N GLU A 68 -6.29 -5.83 6.05
CA GLU A 68 -5.43 -6.93 5.65
C GLU A 68 -4.02 -6.73 6.22
N ASN A 69 -3.35 -7.80 6.64
CA ASN A 69 -1.98 -7.74 7.16
C ASN A 69 -0.97 -7.97 6.04
N PHE A 70 0.05 -7.11 6.00
CA PHE A 70 1.10 -7.10 5.01
C PHE A 70 2.45 -7.28 5.72
N GLN A 71 3.35 -8.02 5.09
CA GLN A 71 4.68 -8.32 5.64
C GLN A 71 5.72 -8.31 4.53
N THR A 72 7.00 -8.35 4.91
CA THR A 72 8.10 -8.50 3.96
C THR A 72 7.81 -9.59 2.91
N GLY A 73 7.98 -9.23 1.63
CA GLY A 73 7.71 -10.09 0.49
C GLY A 73 6.27 -10.01 -0.04
N THR A 74 5.34 -9.36 0.67
CA THR A 74 3.97 -9.19 0.17
C THR A 74 3.94 -8.27 -1.05
N ILE A 75 3.31 -8.76 -2.12
CA ILE A 75 2.92 -7.99 -3.31
C ILE A 75 1.40 -7.87 -3.33
N ARG A 76 0.87 -6.68 -3.64
CA ARG A 76 -0.57 -6.47 -3.82
C ARG A 76 -0.83 -5.53 -4.97
N VAL A 77 -1.89 -5.82 -5.71
CA VAL A 77 -2.44 -4.95 -6.76
C VAL A 77 -3.78 -4.41 -6.26
N PHE A 78 -3.96 -3.09 -6.36
CA PHE A 78 -5.22 -2.39 -6.15
C PHE A 78 -5.79 -2.04 -7.52
N LEU A 79 -6.99 -2.53 -7.81
CA LEU A 79 -7.67 -2.26 -9.07
C LEU A 79 -8.27 -0.85 -9.08
N PRO A 80 -8.52 -0.27 -10.27
CA PRO A 80 -9.16 1.03 -10.38
C PRO A 80 -10.44 1.10 -9.55
N GLY A 81 -10.56 2.16 -8.77
CA GLY A 81 -11.68 2.41 -7.88
C GLY A 81 -11.64 1.67 -6.53
N ALA A 82 -10.58 0.92 -6.23
CA ALA A 82 -10.35 0.45 -4.87
C ALA A 82 -10.08 1.64 -3.94
N ILE A 83 -10.76 1.66 -2.79
CA ILE A 83 -10.46 2.59 -1.70
C ILE A 83 -9.47 1.90 -0.78
N HIS A 84 -8.33 2.54 -0.48
CA HIS A 84 -7.36 1.98 0.43
C HIS A 84 -6.66 3.02 1.31
N SER A 85 -6.10 2.53 2.41
CA SER A 85 -5.39 3.31 3.43
C SER A 85 -4.38 2.43 4.15
N GLU A 86 -3.36 3.03 4.75
CA GLU A 86 -2.27 2.30 5.40
C GLU A 86 -2.17 2.58 6.89
N CYS A 87 -1.80 1.56 7.67
CA CYS A 87 -1.43 1.72 9.07
C CYS A 87 -0.28 0.81 9.52
N TYR A 88 0.30 1.14 10.67
CA TYR A 88 1.37 0.38 11.30
C TYR A 88 0.77 -0.94 11.74
N HIS A 89 1.50 -2.03 11.52
CA HIS A 89 1.19 -3.25 12.25
C HIS A 89 1.43 -3.07 13.75
N SER A 90 2.44 -2.28 14.12
CA SER A 90 2.72 -1.84 15.49
C SER A 90 3.41 -0.47 15.48
N PRO A 91 2.99 0.51 16.32
CA PRO A 91 3.56 1.87 16.31
C PRO A 91 5.06 1.97 16.60
N LYS A 92 5.68 0.91 17.13
CA LYS A 92 7.11 0.87 17.46
C LYS A 92 7.97 0.21 16.38
N LYS A 93 7.36 -0.27 15.30
CA LYS A 93 8.05 -0.99 14.23
C LYS A 93 7.83 -0.27 12.90
N SER A 94 8.92 0.10 12.26
CA SER A 94 8.89 0.65 10.91
C SER A 94 8.57 -0.44 9.88
N TYR A 95 8.12 0.03 8.72
CA TYR A 95 8.04 -0.76 7.50
C TYR A 95 8.58 0.09 6.36
N GLN A 96 8.88 -0.57 5.27
CA GLN A 96 9.23 0.11 4.06
C GLN A 96 8.68 -0.66 2.85
N MET A 97 8.20 0.07 1.83
CA MET A 97 7.60 -0.50 0.63
C MET A 97 7.92 0.32 -0.63
N LEU A 98 7.77 -0.35 -1.77
CA LEU A 98 7.64 0.30 -3.07
C LEU A 98 6.16 0.43 -3.41
N TRP A 99 5.79 1.57 -3.97
CA TRP A 99 4.47 1.85 -4.52
C TRP A 99 4.62 2.27 -5.96
N THR A 100 3.76 1.79 -6.85
CA THR A 100 3.76 2.20 -8.25
C THR A 100 2.36 2.28 -8.79
N THR A 101 2.14 3.25 -9.68
CA THR A 101 0.95 3.33 -10.51
C THR A 101 1.17 2.54 -11.79
N LEU A 102 0.24 1.63 -12.10
CA LEU A 102 0.20 0.87 -13.33
C LEU A 102 -0.82 1.54 -14.29
N THR A 103 -0.34 1.91 -15.48
CA THR A 103 -1.14 2.56 -16.54
C THR A 103 -1.76 1.58 -17.52
#